data_AF-A0A1J5QNI5-F1
#
_entry.id   AF-A0A1J5QNI5-F1
#
_cell.length_a   1.000
_cell.length_b   1.000
_cell.length_c   1.000
_cell.angle_alpha   90.00
_cell.angle_beta   90.00
_cell.angle_gamma   90.00
#
_symmetry.space_group_name_H-M   'P 1'
#
loop_
_entity.id
_entity.type
_entity.pdbx_description
1 polymer ?
#
loop_
_entity_poly.entity_id
_entity_poly.type
_entity_poly.pdbx_seq_one_letter_code
_entity_poly.pdbx_strand_id
1 'polypeptide(L)' 'MMQKHVAYWRSWMAKGNVVVFGPVADPAWPLGIGVLRLEEGVDPAVMWKADPVMRPGTGFRIEVLPMLTAVVAGS' A
#
# COMPACT_ATOMS: atom_id res chain seq x y z
N MET A 1 12.62 0.55 10.61
CA MET A 1 11.26 0.98 10.21
C MET A 1 10.83 0.29 8.90
N MET A 2 11.56 0.50 7.80
CA MET A 2 11.20 -0.02 6.47
C MET A 2 11.07 -1.55 6.37
N GLN A 3 11.88 -2.32 7.08
CA GLN A 3 11.68 -3.78 7.13
C GLN A 3 10.33 -4.18 7.74
N LYS A 4 9.87 -3.46 8.78
CA LYS A 4 8.57 -3.71 9.42
C LYS A 4 7.42 -3.31 8.49
N HIS A 5 7.57 -2.21 7.76
CA HIS A 5 6.65 -1.79 6.70
C HIS A 5 6.52 -2.85 5.60
N VAL A 6 7.65 -3.34 5.06
CA VAL A 6 7.63 -4.39 4.04
C VAL A 6 7.00 -5.68 4.59
N ALA A 7 7.35 -6.10 5.81
CA ALA A 7 6.75 -7.28 6.44
C ALA A 7 5.23 -7.13 6.63
N TYR A 8 4.76 -5.94 7.02
CA TYR A 8 3.35 -5.61 7.17
C TYR A 8 2.60 -5.79 5.84
N TRP A 9 3.09 -5.20 4.75
CA TRP A 9 2.46 -5.33 3.43
C TRP A 9 2.56 -6.73 2.84
N ARG A 10 3.66 -7.46 3.08
CA ARG A 10 3.74 -8.88 2.72
C ARG A 10 2.67 -9.71 3.40
N SER A 11 2.33 -9.41 4.66
CA SER A 11 1.25 -10.12 5.36
C SER A 11 -0.12 -9.89 4.74
N TRP A 12 -0.38 -8.70 4.19
CA TRP A 12 -1.63 -8.40 3.46
C TRP A 12 -1.64 -9.01 2.06
N MET A 13 -0.50 -9.02 1.38
CA MET A 13 -0.34 -9.71 0.10
C MET A 13 -0.63 -11.20 0.25
N ALA A 14 -0.11 -11.84 1.30
CA ALA A 14 -0.38 -13.25 1.59
C ALA A 14 -1.87 -13.55 1.86
N LYS A 15 -2.66 -12.55 2.27
CA LYS A 15 -4.11 -12.65 2.46
C LYS A 15 -4.91 -12.35 1.19
N GLY A 16 -4.26 -11.98 0.09
CA GLY A 16 -4.91 -11.62 -1.18
C GLY A 16 -5.40 -10.18 -1.27
N ASN A 17 -5.07 -9.32 -0.29
CA ASN A 17 -5.51 -7.92 -0.26
C ASN A 17 -4.60 -6.96 -1.02
N VAL A 18 -3.46 -7.43 -1.54
CA VAL A 18 -2.48 -6.60 -2.26
C VAL A 18 -2.20 -7.25 -3.60
N VAL A 19 -2.39 -6.49 -4.68
CA VAL A 19 -2.05 -6.89 -6.05
C VAL A 19 -0.55 -6.68 -6.27
N VAL A 20 -0.04 -5.50 -5.93
CA VAL A 20 1.37 -5.14 -6.02
C VAL A 20 1.70 -4.02 -5.03
N PHE A 21 2.92 -3.98 -4.53
CA PHE A 21 3.46 -2.82 -3.83
C PHE A 21 4.98 -2.74 -3.99
N GLY A 22 5.53 -1.53 -3.94
CA GLY A 22 6.97 -1.34 -4.02
C GLY A 22 7.40 0.12 -4.10
N PRO A 23 8.72 0.38 -3.97
CA PRO A 23 9.28 1.70 -4.22
C PRO A 23 9.27 2.00 -5.72
N VAL A 24 8.94 3.24 -6.06
CA VAL A 24 9.17 3.85 -7.37
C VAL A 24 10.40 4.75 -7.24
N ALA A 25 11.43 4.43 -8.03
CA ALA A 25 12.69 5.15 -8.06
C ALA A 25 12.57 6.42 -8.93
N ASP A 26 11.64 7.30 -8.57
CA ASP A 26 11.58 8.65 -9.17
C ASP A 26 12.86 9.42 -8.77
N PRO A 27 13.64 9.95 -9.73
CA PRO A 27 14.89 10.65 -9.45
C PRO A 27 14.73 11.95 -8.65
N ALA A 28 13.58 12.61 -8.75
CA ALA A 28 13.29 13.85 -8.04
C ALA A 28 12.72 13.55 -6.64
N TRP A 29 11.82 12.58 -6.54
CA TRP A 29 11.18 12.24 -5.27
C TRP A 29 10.79 10.76 -5.16
N PRO A 30 11.64 9.89 -4.59
CA PRO A 30 11.31 8.49 -4.38
C PRO A 30 10.00 8.34 -3.59
N LEU A 31 9.10 7.49 -4.07
CA LEU A 31 7.80 7.24 -3.45
C LEU A 31 7.49 5.75 -3.39
N GLY A 32 6.56 5.38 -2.51
CA GLY A 32 5.98 4.04 -2.50
C GLY A 32 4.65 4.04 -3.25
N ILE A 33 4.38 2.97 -4.00
CA ILE A 33 3.05 2.71 -4.57
C ILE A 33 2.56 1.34 -4.09
N GLY A 34 1.25 1.24 -3.86
CA GLY A 34 0.55 -0.01 -3.59
C GLY A 34 -0.79 -0.05 -4.31
N VAL A 35 -1.13 -1.20 -4.90
CA VAL A 35 -2.46 -1.49 -5.46
C VAL A 35 -3.09 -2.56 -4.60
N LEU A 36 -4.23 -2.22 -4.01
CA LEU A 36 -4.93 -3.03 -3.02
C LEU A 36 -6.22 -3.58 -3.60
N ARG A 37 -6.60 -4.79 -3.17
CA ARG A 37 -7.90 -5.39 -3.43
C ARG A 37 -8.65 -5.48 -2.12
N LEU A 38 -9.78 -4.80 -2.06
CA LEU A 38 -10.66 -4.77 -0.91
C LEU A 38 -12.05 -5.20 -1.33
N GLU A 39 -12.76 -5.83 -0.41
CA GLU A 39 -14.19 -6.06 -0.56
C GLU A 39 -14.94 -4.74 -0.51
N GLU A 40 -16.12 -4.71 -1.13
CA GLU A 40 -16.98 -3.55 -1.13
C GLU A 40 -17.35 -3.13 0.32
N GLY A 41 -17.29 -1.83 0.61
CA GLY A 41 -17.62 -1.28 1.93
C GLY A 41 -16.49 -1.37 2.97
N VAL A 42 -15.36 -2.00 2.68
CA VAL A 42 -14.19 -1.96 3.57
C VAL A 42 -13.50 -0.60 3.45
N ASP A 43 -13.42 0.13 4.58
CA ASP A 43 -12.63 1.37 4.63
C ASP A 43 -11.15 1.04 4.41
N PRO A 44 -10.54 1.51 3.31
CA PRO A 44 -9.14 1.21 3.01
C PRO A 44 -8.20 1.77 4.11
N ALA A 45 -8.66 2.73 4.92
CA ALA A 45 -7.88 3.37 5.97
C ALA A 45 -7.41 2.45 7.08
N VAL A 46 -8.06 1.30 7.24
CA VAL A 46 -7.63 0.28 8.20
C VAL A 46 -6.21 -0.21 7.92
N MET A 47 -5.79 -0.24 6.65
CA MET A 47 -4.48 -0.80 6.27
C MET A 47 -3.35 0.18 6.55
N TRP A 48 -3.44 1.46 6.17
CA TRP A 48 -2.32 2.37 6.43
C TRP A 48 -2.28 2.87 7.87
N LYS A 49 -3.41 2.95 8.59
CA LYS A 49 -3.41 3.32 10.02
C LYS A 49 -2.56 2.38 10.87
N ALA A 50 -2.46 1.10 10.46
CA ALA A 50 -1.64 0.09 11.12
C ALA A 50 -0.24 -0.08 10.50
N ASP A 51 0.09 0.68 9.45
CA ASP A 51 1.41 0.65 8.83
C ASP A 51 2.46 1.31 9.76
N PRO A 52 3.59 0.64 10.05
CA PRO A 52 4.70 1.23 10.80
C PRO A 52 5.18 2.61 10.31
N VAL A 53 5.04 2.93 9.01
CA VAL A 53 5.46 4.23 8.47
C VAL A 53 4.50 5.36 8.79
N MET A 54 3.25 5.06 9.16
CA MET A 54 2.24 6.07 9.49
C MET A 54 2.26 6.49 10.96
N ARG A 55 3.25 6.02 11.73
CA ARG A 55 3.46 6.47 13.12
C ARG A 55 3.74 7.98 13.15
N PRO A 56 3.29 8.70 14.21
CA PRO A 56 3.61 10.11 14.37
C PRO A 56 5.13 10.36 14.30
N GLY A 57 5.52 11.44 13.61
CA GLY A 57 6.92 11.88 13.53
C GLY A 57 7.77 11.21 12.44
N THR A 58 7.20 10.35 11.60
CA THR A 58 7.94 9.71 10.50
C THR A 58 8.01 10.54 9.21
N GLY A 59 7.11 11.53 9.05
CA GLY A 59 7.07 12.42 7.90
C GLY A 59 6.45 11.84 6.62
N PHE A 60 6.00 10.58 6.63
CA PHE A 60 5.34 9.98 5.47
C PHE A 60 3.91 10.51 5.29
N ARG A 61 3.50 10.62 4.03
CA ARG A 61 2.14 10.95 3.62
C ARG A 61 1.64 9.86 2.69
N ILE A 62 0.33 9.58 2.76
CA ILE A 62 -0.33 8.63 1.89
C ILE A 62 -1.53 9.30 1.24
N GLU A 63 -1.71 9.03 -0.05
CA GLU A 63 -2.90 9.37 -0.81
C GLU A 63 -3.55 8.07 -1.26
N VAL A 64 -4.88 8.03 -1.22
CA VAL A 64 -5.65 6.82 -1.49
C VAL A 64 -6.81 7.20 -2.38
N LEU A 65 -6.82 6.59 -3.56
CA LEU A 65 -7.80 6.85 -4.60
C LEU A 65 -8.39 5.52 -5.08
N PRO A 66 -9.69 5.48 -5.42
CA PRO A 66 -10.29 4.30 -6.01
C PRO A 66 -9.74 4.06 -7.42
N MET A 67 -9.26 2.85 -7.67
CA MET A 67 -8.95 2.39 -9.03
C MET A 67 -10.23 1.83 -9.65
N LEU A 68 -10.86 2.60 -10.55
CA LEU A 68 -12.14 2.24 -11.16
C LEU A 68 -12.09 0.94 -11.98
N THR A 69 -10.94 0.67 -12.60
CA THR A 69 -10.70 -0.55 -13.35
C THR A 69 -9.23 -0.94 -13.24
N ALA A 70 -8.97 -2.19 -12.86
CA ALA A 70 -7.64 -2.75 -12.79
C ALA A 70 -7.46 -3.76 -13.93
N VAL A 71 -6.37 -3.64 -14.69
CA VAL A 71 -5.93 -4.64 -15.66
C VAL A 71 -4.67 -5.28 -15.11
N VAL A 72 -4.68 -6.59 -14.95
CA VAL A 72 -3.57 -7.35 -14.35
C VAL A 72 -3.19 -8.50 -15.26
N ALA A 73 -1.90 -8.88 -15.29
CA ALA A 73 -1.47 -10.00 -16.10
C ALA A 73 -2.18 -11.30 -15.64
N GLY A 74 -2.79 -12.01 -16.57
CA GLY A 74 -3.53 -13.25 -16.29
C GLY A 74 -4.99 -13.07 -15.88
N SER A 75 -5.58 -11.88 -16.05
CA SER A 75 -7.03 -11.66 -16.01
C SER A 75 -7.73 -12.11 -17.29
#